data_AF-A0A6C0BA45-F1
#
_entry.id   AF-A0A6C0BA45-F1
#
_cell.length_a   1.000
_cell.length_b   1.000
_cell.length_c   1.000
_cell.angle_alpha   90.00
_cell.angle_beta   90.00
_cell.angle_gamma   90.00
#
_symmetry.space_group_name_H-M   'P 1'
#
loop_
_entity.id
_entity.type
_entity.pdbx_description
1 polymer ?
#
loop_
_entity_poly.entity_id
_entity_poly.type
_entity_poly.pdbx_seq_one_letter_code
_entity_poly.pdbx_strand_id
1 'polypeptide(L)'
;MKEILQAFLLNFSMIVVFAFIYFYMPDGSFKCLDSNDCNRKLLDYFIFSAAAHVPTGITNIYPQTDFAKYILLLQEFSIISLNLIILYFFVFLGKEKRLIKQHLRSIYS
;
A
#
# COMPACT_ATOMS: atom_id res chain seq x y z
N MET A 1 -10.81 -0.45 16.76
CA MET A 1 -11.44 0.28 15.63
C MET A 1 -10.56 1.44 15.17
N LYS A 2 -10.14 2.37 16.06
CA LYS A 2 -9.24 3.48 15.70
C LYS A 2 -7.93 3.01 15.06
N GLU A 3 -7.29 1.97 15.61
CA GLU A 3 -6.01 1.44 15.06
C GLU A 3 -6.19 0.85 13.65
N ILE A 4 -7.32 0.18 13.41
CA ILE A 4 -7.66 -0.40 12.09
C ILE A 4 -7.89 0.72 11.06
N LEU A 5 -8.61 1.77 11.45
CA LEU A 5 -8.85 2.93 10.58
C LEU A 5 -7.54 3.66 10.25
N GLN A 6 -6.63 3.80 11.22
CA GLN A 6 -5.30 4.38 11.01
C GLN A 6 -4.46 3.54 10.03
N ALA A 7 -4.46 2.22 10.19
CA ALA A 7 -3.76 1.32 9.26
C ALA A 7 -4.34 1.40 7.84
N PHE A 8 -5.67 1.47 7.70
CA PHE A 8 -6.34 1.66 6.42
C PHE A 8 -5.95 3.00 5.77
N LEU A 9 -6.03 4.10 6.51
CA LEU A 9 -5.66 5.43 6.02
C LEU A 9 -4.19 5.51 5.62
N LEU A 10 -3.30 4.85 6.36
CA LEU A 10 -1.88 4.80 6.03
C LEU A 10 -1.64 4.05 4.71
N ASN A 11 -2.25 2.87 4.53
CA ASN A 11 -2.18 2.13 3.27
C ASN A 11 -2.76 2.92 2.10
N PHE A 12 -3.94 3.54 2.29
CA PHE A 12 -4.56 4.38 1.28
C PHE A 12 -3.69 5.59 0.90
N SER A 13 -3.07 6.23 1.88
CA SER A 13 -2.16 7.35 1.63
C SER A 13 -0.94 6.94 0.80
N MET A 14 -0.39 5.75 1.03
CA MET A 14 0.71 5.22 0.23
C MET A 14 0.30 4.98 -1.22
N ILE A 15 -0.88 4.40 -1.46
CA ILE A 15 -1.42 4.22 -2.81
C ILE A 15 -1.51 5.57 -3.53
N VAL A 16 -2.05 6.60 -2.87
CA VAL A 16 -2.18 7.95 -3.43
C VAL A 16 -0.82 8.55 -3.75
N VAL A 17 0.14 8.48 -2.82
CA VAL A 17 1.50 9.03 -3.02
C VAL A 17 2.18 8.37 -4.22
N PHE A 18 2.17 7.03 -4.31
CA PHE A 18 2.76 6.33 -5.45
C PHE A 18 2.01 6.60 -6.76
N ALA A 19 0.68 6.71 -6.74
CA ALA A 19 -0.10 7.10 -7.91
C ALA A 19 0.34 8.47 -8.46
N PHE A 20 0.57 9.45 -7.57
CA PHE A 20 1.12 10.75 -7.95
C PHE A 20 2.55 10.65 -8.47
N ILE A 21 3.42 9.86 -7.83
CA ILE A 21 4.79 9.64 -8.32
C ILE A 21 4.77 9.09 -9.75
N TYR A 22 3.90 8.10 -10.03
CA TYR A 22 3.75 7.55 -11.37
C TYR A 22 3.18 8.54 -12.38
N PHE A 23 2.24 9.38 -11.97
CA PHE A 23 1.66 10.41 -12.82
C PHE A 23 2.68 11.47 -13.26
N TYR A 24 3.65 11.81 -12.40
CA TYR A 24 4.71 12.77 -12.71
C TYR A 24 5.92 12.16 -13.42
N MET A 25 5.92 10.85 -13.71
CA MET A 25 7.01 10.25 -14.48
C MET A 25 7.00 10.71 -15.94
N PRO A 26 8.16 10.75 -16.60
CA PRO A 26 8.26 11.12 -18.01
C PRO A 26 7.39 10.25 -18.91
N ASP A 27 6.91 10.85 -20.00
CA ASP A 27 6.21 10.14 -21.06
C ASP A 27 7.10 9.00 -21.61
N GLY A 28 6.56 7.78 -21.61
CA GLY A 28 7.30 6.58 -22.03
C GLY A 28 7.82 5.72 -20.87
N SER A 29 7.69 6.17 -19.61
CA SER A 29 7.97 5.32 -18.45
C SER A 29 7.05 4.10 -18.35
N PHE A 30 5.82 4.21 -18.86
CA PHE A 30 4.79 3.19 -18.85
C PHE A 30 4.27 2.90 -20.26
N LYS A 31 3.94 1.62 -20.50
CA LYS A 31 3.31 1.14 -21.72
C LYS A 31 1.93 0.58 -21.42
N CYS A 32 1.02 0.74 -22.37
CA CYS A 32 -0.33 0.18 -22.26
C CYS A 32 -0.36 -1.27 -22.76
N LEU A 33 -1.22 -2.08 -22.15
CA LEU A 33 -1.45 -3.47 -22.53
C LEU A 33 -2.15 -3.54 -23.90
N ASP A 34 -3.16 -2.70 -24.10
CA ASP A 34 -3.84 -2.54 -25.39
C ASP A 34 -3.39 -1.25 -26.08
N SER A 35 -2.93 -1.35 -27.32
CA SER A 35 -2.39 -0.19 -28.07
C SER A 35 -3.48 0.80 -28.49
N ASN A 36 -4.75 0.36 -28.53
CA ASN A 36 -5.87 1.15 -29.01
C ASN A 36 -6.53 2.00 -27.92
N ASP A 37 -6.21 1.78 -26.64
CA ASP A 37 -6.93 2.40 -25.51
C ASP A 37 -5.98 3.02 -24.47
N CYS A 38 -4.89 3.63 -24.95
CA CYS A 38 -3.83 4.18 -24.10
C CYS A 38 -4.15 5.61 -23.65
N ASN A 39 -5.25 5.76 -22.92
CA ASN A 39 -5.72 7.05 -22.45
C ASN A 39 -5.19 7.34 -21.05
N ARG A 40 -3.87 7.61 -20.93
CA ARG A 40 -3.12 7.76 -19.67
C ARG A 40 -3.70 8.87 -18.78
N LYS A 41 -4.71 8.53 -17.99
CA LYS A 41 -5.32 9.43 -17.01
C LYS A 41 -4.72 9.15 -15.64
N LEU A 42 -4.81 10.13 -14.74
CA LEU A 42 -4.44 9.95 -13.33
C LEU A 42 -5.10 8.71 -12.71
N LEU A 43 -6.32 8.38 -13.16
CA LEU A 43 -7.04 7.19 -12.72
C LEU A 43 -6.31 5.87 -13.05
N ASP A 44 -5.64 5.76 -14.20
CA ASP A 44 -4.92 4.54 -14.58
C ASP A 44 -3.71 4.31 -13.68
N TYR A 45 -3.00 5.38 -13.34
CA TYR A 45 -1.89 5.34 -12.39
C TYR A 45 -2.35 5.03 -10.97
N PHE A 46 -3.55 5.50 -10.59
CA PHE A 46 -4.17 5.15 -9.32
C PHE A 46 -4.55 3.67 -9.26
N ILE A 47 -5.19 3.15 -10.31
CA ILE A 47 -5.52 1.72 -10.42
C ILE A 47 -4.25 0.87 -10.41
N PHE A 48 -3.21 1.28 -11.15
CA PHE A 48 -1.91 0.61 -11.16
C PHE A 48 -1.27 0.57 -9.77
N SER A 49 -1.20 1.72 -9.09
CA SER A 49 -0.68 1.81 -7.71
C SER A 49 -1.49 0.93 -6.74
N ALA A 50 -2.82 0.93 -6.86
CA ALA A 50 -3.68 0.10 -6.02
C ALA A 50 -3.48 -1.41 -6.30
N ALA A 51 -3.31 -1.79 -7.57
CA ALA A 51 -3.06 -3.17 -7.98
C ALA A 51 -1.67 -3.68 -7.58
N ALA A 52 -0.67 -2.80 -7.42
CA ALA A 52 0.61 -3.14 -6.80
C ALA A 52 0.46 -3.38 -5.28
N HIS A 53 -0.48 -2.68 -4.64
CA HIS A 53 -0.75 -2.79 -3.20
C HIS A 53 -1.53 -4.05 -2.83
N VAL A 54 -2.49 -4.43 -3.68
CA VAL A 54 -3.26 -5.66 -3.59
C VAL A 54 -3.20 -6.31 -4.97
N PRO A 55 -2.43 -7.39 -5.16
CA PRO A 55 -2.22 -8.04 -6.45
C PRO A 55 -3.54 -8.55 -7.04
N THR A 56 -4.21 -7.70 -7.79
CA THR A 56 -5.44 -8.02 -8.52
C THR A 56 -5.16 -8.39 -9.97
N GLY A 57 -4.00 -7.96 -10.51
CA GLY A 57 -3.65 -8.11 -11.92
C GLY A 57 -4.49 -7.24 -12.87
N ILE A 58 -5.36 -6.37 -12.34
CA ILE A 58 -6.24 -5.51 -13.13
C ILE A 58 -5.54 -4.18 -13.38
N THR A 59 -4.68 -4.14 -14.40
CA THR A 59 -3.97 -2.91 -14.80
C THR A 59 -3.88 -2.81 -16.32
N ASN A 60 -4.21 -1.65 -16.87
CA ASN A 60 -4.04 -1.40 -18.31
C ASN A 60 -2.64 -0.87 -18.67
N ILE A 61 -1.83 -0.54 -17.65
CA ILE A 61 -0.48 0.00 -17.82
C ILE A 61 0.54 -0.86 -17.09
N TYR A 62 1.76 -0.91 -17.62
CA TYR A 62 2.90 -1.60 -17.00
C TYR A 62 4.19 -0.79 -17.18
N PRO A 63 5.14 -0.89 -16.24
CA PRO A 63 6.40 -0.15 -16.32
C PRO A 63 7.24 -0.68 -17.48
N GLN A 64 7.65 0.22 -18.37
CA GLN A 64 8.53 -0.10 -19.51
C GLN A 64 9.99 0.18 -19.17
N THR A 65 10.24 1.31 -18.49
CA THR A 65 11.59 1.76 -18.13
C THR A 65 12.08 1.10 -16.84
N ASP A 66 13.39 0.90 -16.71
CA ASP A 66 13.98 0.33 -15.50
C ASP A 66 13.75 1.23 -14.29
N PHE A 67 13.77 2.55 -14.48
CA PHE A 67 13.41 3.50 -13.43
C PHE A 67 11.99 3.28 -12.88
N ALA A 68 11.00 3.10 -13.76
CA ALA A 68 9.63 2.81 -13.34
C ALA A 68 9.53 1.46 -12.60
N LYS A 69 10.30 0.46 -13.04
CA LYS A 69 10.39 -0.84 -12.34
C LYS A 69 11.02 -0.71 -10.96
N TYR A 70 12.06 0.12 -10.80
CA TYR A 70 12.67 0.38 -9.50
C TYR A 70 11.71 1.06 -8.52
N ILE A 71 10.91 2.01 -9.00
CA ILE A 71 9.90 2.68 -8.17
C ILE A 71 8.78 1.70 -7.79
N LEU A 72 8.35 0.83 -8.71
CA LEU A 72 7.41 -0.25 -8.40
C LEU A 72 7.95 -1.17 -7.31
N LEU A 73 9.21 -1.61 -7.41
CA LEU A 73 9.85 -2.41 -6.36
C LEU A 73 9.89 -1.66 -5.04
N LEU A 74 10.21 -0.36 -5.05
CA LEU A 74 10.22 0.48 -3.86
C LEU A 74 8.83 0.56 -3.21
N GLN A 75 7.77 0.66 -4.00
CA GLN A 75 6.39 0.58 -3.52
C GLN A 75 6.14 -0.77 -2.83
N GLU A 76 6.43 -1.89 -3.48
CA GLU A 76 6.24 -3.24 -2.93
C GLU A 76 7.01 -3.45 -1.62
N PHE A 77 8.29 -3.04 -1.56
CA PHE A 77 9.08 -3.10 -0.32
C PHE A 77 8.48 -2.25 0.80
N SER A 78 7.95 -1.07 0.46
CA SER A 78 7.29 -0.20 1.43
C SER A 78 6.03 -0.84 1.99
N ILE A 79 5.23 -1.50 1.15
CA ILE A 79 4.01 -2.24 1.55
C ILE A 79 4.36 -3.38 2.51
N ILE A 80 5.34 -4.20 2.14
CA ILE A 80 5.81 -5.32 2.97
C ILE A 80 6.25 -4.80 4.35
N SER A 81 7.06 -3.74 4.37
CA SER A 81 7.53 -3.12 5.61
C SER A 81 6.39 -2.58 6.46
N LEU A 82 5.42 -1.89 5.84
CA LEU A 82 4.24 -1.36 6.53
C LEU A 82 3.41 -2.49 7.16
N ASN A 83 3.19 -3.57 6.42
CA ASN A 83 2.43 -4.72 6.88
C ASN A 83 3.12 -5.41 8.06
N LEU A 84 4.45 -5.53 8.04
CA LEU A 84 5.22 -6.05 9.17
C LEU A 84 5.09 -5.16 10.41
N ILE A 85 5.18 -3.84 10.25
CA ILE A 85 4.99 -2.88 11.34
C ILE A 85 3.58 -2.99 11.93
N ILE A 86 2.56 -3.01 11.08
CA ILE A 86 1.16 -3.15 11.50
C ILE A 86 0.96 -4.45 12.26
N LEU A 87 1.47 -5.58 11.74
CA LEU A 87 1.36 -6.88 12.38
C LEU A 87 2.08 -6.90 13.73
N TYR A 88 3.29 -6.34 13.81
CA TYR A 88 4.02 -6.17 15.06
C TYR A 88 3.21 -5.39 16.09
N PHE A 89 2.67 -4.22 15.70
CA PHE A 89 1.84 -3.40 16.59
C PHE A 89 0.61 -4.17 17.07
N PHE A 90 -0.11 -4.87 16.19
CA PHE A 90 -1.30 -5.64 16.58
C PHE A 90 -0.97 -6.79 17.52
N VAL A 91 0.08 -7.57 17.24
CA VAL A 91 0.47 -8.72 18.05
C VAL A 91 1.01 -8.29 19.41
N PHE A 92 1.87 -7.27 19.44
CA PHE A 92 2.56 -6.84 20.66
C PHE A 92 1.64 -6.03 21.58
N LEU A 93 0.98 -4.97 21.08
CA LEU A 93 0.04 -4.18 21.89
C LEU A 93 -1.19 -4.99 22.30
N GLY A 94 -1.63 -5.92 21.44
CA GLY A 94 -2.73 -6.83 21.76
C GLY A 94 -2.41 -7.71 22.97
N LYS A 95 -1.17 -8.20 23.09
CA LYS A 95 -0.71 -8.99 24.24
C LYS A 95 -0.61 -8.16 25.52
N GLU A 96 0.01 -6.97 25.47
CA GLU A 96 0.13 -6.12 26.66
C GLU A 96 -1.23 -5.68 27.21
N LYS A 97 -2.15 -5.22 26.34
CA LYS A 97 -3.51 -4.84 26.77
C LYS A 97 -4.25 -6.00 27.45
N ARG A 98 -3.99 -7.25 27.01
CA ARG A 98 -4.59 -8.44 27.60
C ARG A 98 -3.99 -8.77 28.98
N LEU A 99 -2.67 -8.68 29.12
CA LEU A 99 -1.95 -8.91 30.37
C LEU A 99 -2.34 -7.89 31.44
N ILE A 100 -2.37 -6.60 31.11
CA ILE A 100 -2.79 -5.53 32.03
C ILE A 100 -4.23 -5.75 32.50
N LYS A 101 -5.13 -6.16 31.59
CA LYS A 101 -6.53 -6.43 31.93
C LYS A 101 -6.69 -7.65 32.84
N GLN A 102 -5.85 -8.67 32.68
CA GLN A 102 -5.81 -9.84 33.58
C GLN A 102 -5.29 -9.45 34.97
N HIS A 103 -4.24 -8.63 35.03
CA HIS A 103 -3.65 -8.21 36.30
C HIS A 103 -4.59 -7.29 37.09
N LEU A 104 -5.28 -6.36 36.43
CA LEU A 104 -6.32 -5.54 37.07
C LEU A 104 -7.47 -6.39 37.62
N ARG A 105 -7.93 -7.43 36.90
CA ARG A 105 -8.97 -8.33 37.42
C ARG A 105 -8.53 -9.09 38.66
N SER A 106 -7.25 -9.49 38.73
CA SER A 106 -6.68 -10.19 39.89
C SER A 106 -6.53 -9.30 41.13
N ILE A 107 -6.43 -7.98 40.95
CA ILE A 107 -6.30 -7.02 42.08
C ILE A 107 -7.68 -6.65 42.65
N TYR A 108 -8.73 -6.69 41.82
CA TYR A 108 -10.09 -6.28 42.17
C TYR A 108 -11.06 -7.46 42.41
N SER A 109 -10.57 -8.71 42.47
CA SER A 109 -11.34 -9.90 42.90
C SER A 109 -10.85 -10.41 44.24
#